data_AF-A0AAV0JAG3-F1
#
_entry.id   AF-A0AAV0JAG3-F1
#
_cell.length_a   1.000
_cell.length_b   1.000
_cell.length_c   1.000
_cell.angle_alpha   90.00
_cell.angle_beta   90.00
_cell.angle_gamma   90.00
#
_symmetry.space_group_name_H-M   'P 1'
#
loop_
_entity.id
_entity.type
_entity.pdbx_description
1 polymer ?
#
loop_
_entity_poly.entity_id
_entity_poly.type
_entity_poly.pdbx_seq_one_letter_code
_entity_poly.pdbx_strand_id
1 'polypeptide(L)'
;MLPGGFVERVAGRGIVYTEWAPQVKILSHDSVGGFLTHCGCNSVVEGLAFGKVLILLPMINDQGLNARLLAGKKLGMEIPRRDDDGSFTGDSVAATVTATMVEESGEPWRSAVKAAKETFGDGEKNDRLVDNLANYLQDMKMGLCKKTI
;
A
#
# COMPACT_ATOMS: atom_id res chain seq x y z
N MET A 1 4.73 23.79 -0.37
CA MET A 1 5.08 24.51 -1.60
C MET A 1 6.11 23.70 -2.38
N LEU A 2 6.00 23.65 -3.70
CA LEU A 2 7.01 23.01 -4.56
C LEU A 2 8.17 23.97 -4.82
N PRO A 3 9.42 23.48 -4.99
CA PRO A 3 10.54 24.31 -5.39
C PRO A 3 10.27 24.98 -6.75
N GLY A 4 10.76 26.21 -6.94
CA GLY A 4 10.64 26.92 -8.22
C GLY A 4 11.16 26.09 -9.39
N GLY A 5 10.43 26.09 -10.50
CA GLY A 5 10.78 25.34 -11.71
C GLY A 5 10.57 23.82 -11.63
N PHE A 6 9.98 23.28 -10.55
CA PHE A 6 9.88 21.83 -10.36
C PHE A 6 9.00 21.16 -11.42
N VAL A 7 7.84 21.75 -11.72
CA VAL A 7 6.89 21.20 -12.69
C VAL A 7 7.53 21.12 -14.08
N GLU A 8 8.29 22.14 -14.46
CA GLU A 8 9.01 22.23 -15.74
C GLU A 8 10.12 21.18 -15.82
N ARG A 9 10.87 20.94 -14.72
CA ARG A 9 11.94 19.92 -14.68
C ARG A 9 11.44 18.48 -14.80
N VAL A 10 10.17 18.22 -14.46
CA VAL A 10 9.58 16.87 -14.53
C VAL A 10 8.67 16.70 -15.75
N ALA A 11 8.40 17.77 -16.51
CA ALA A 11 7.58 17.71 -17.71
C ALA A 11 8.10 16.65 -18.70
N GLY A 12 7.18 15.93 -19.34
CA GLY A 12 7.48 14.87 -20.30
C GLY A 12 7.85 13.51 -19.69
N ARG A 13 8.15 13.44 -18.39
CA ARG A 13 8.44 12.18 -17.68
C ARG A 13 7.67 11.99 -16.38
N GLY A 14 6.93 13.00 -15.94
CA GLY A 14 6.12 12.97 -14.74
C GLY A 14 4.98 13.99 -14.83
N ILE A 15 3.94 13.74 -14.03
CA ILE A 15 2.77 14.61 -13.89
C ILE A 15 2.70 15.02 -12.42
N VAL A 16 2.57 16.31 -12.17
CA VAL A 16 2.33 16.85 -10.83
C VAL A 16 0.86 17.19 -10.71
N TYR A 17 0.20 16.61 -9.72
CA TYR A 17 -1.21 16.84 -9.45
C TYR A 17 -1.36 17.22 -7.97
N THR A 18 -1.92 18.41 -7.69
CA THR A 18 -1.95 18.99 -6.34
C THR A 18 -3.28 18.80 -5.61
N GLU A 19 -4.31 18.36 -6.34
CA GLU A 19 -5.64 18.09 -5.80
C GLU A 19 -5.82 16.59 -5.52
N TRP A 20 -7.04 16.20 -5.16
CA TRP A 20 -7.39 14.80 -4.99
C TRP A 20 -7.32 14.02 -6.31
N ALA A 21 -6.58 12.92 -6.31
CA ALA A 21 -6.47 12.00 -7.44
C ALA A 21 -7.25 10.70 -7.17
N PRO A 22 -7.84 10.08 -8.21
CA PRO A 22 -8.61 8.84 -8.05
C PRO A 22 -7.68 7.63 -7.83
N GLN A 23 -7.16 7.49 -6.60
CA GLN A 23 -6.13 6.52 -6.21
C GLN A 23 -6.43 5.10 -6.70
N VAL A 24 -7.62 4.57 -6.42
CA VAL A 24 -8.02 3.21 -6.84
C VAL A 24 -7.94 3.04 -8.36
N LYS A 25 -8.40 4.03 -9.14
CA LYS A 25 -8.34 3.97 -10.62
C LYS A 25 -6.91 4.04 -11.15
N ILE A 26 -6.04 4.80 -10.48
CA ILE A 26 -4.61 4.88 -10.82
C ILE A 26 -3.93 3.55 -10.49
N LEU A 27 -4.16 3.02 -9.29
CA LEU A 27 -3.59 1.74 -8.86
C LEU A 27 -4.11 0.57 -9.69
N SER A 28 -5.32 0.62 -10.24
CA SER A 28 -5.82 -0.45 -11.11
C SER A 28 -5.17 -0.47 -12.49
N HIS A 29 -4.41 0.56 -12.88
CA HIS A 29 -3.85 0.69 -14.22
C HIS A 29 -2.56 -0.12 -14.38
N ASP A 30 -2.37 -0.77 -15.54
CA ASP A 30 -1.23 -1.65 -15.80
C ASP A 30 0.10 -0.88 -15.94
N SER A 31 0.05 0.37 -16.40
CA SER A 31 1.24 1.25 -16.45
C SER A 31 1.77 1.66 -15.07
N VAL A 32 1.03 1.42 -13.99
CA VAL A 32 1.48 1.70 -12.62
C VAL A 32 2.11 0.44 -12.05
N GLY A 33 3.43 0.45 -11.81
CA GLY A 33 4.14 -0.68 -11.22
C GLY A 33 4.36 -0.58 -9.71
N GLY A 34 4.41 0.64 -9.16
CA GLY A 34 4.76 0.89 -7.77
C GLY A 34 3.94 2.01 -7.15
N PHE A 35 3.90 2.02 -5.82
CA PHE A 35 3.13 2.96 -5.03
C PHE A 35 3.92 3.45 -3.81
N LEU A 36 4.37 4.69 -3.86
CA LEU A 36 4.92 5.38 -2.69
C LEU A 36 3.78 5.85 -1.81
N THR A 37 3.74 5.35 -0.57
CA THR A 37 2.60 5.53 0.33
C THR A 37 3.05 5.85 1.74
N HIS A 38 2.19 6.56 2.47
CA HIS A 38 2.37 6.83 3.89
C HIS A 38 2.04 5.63 4.79
N CYS A 39 1.72 4.45 4.23
CA CYS A 39 1.46 3.21 4.97
C CYS A 39 0.16 3.20 5.79
N GLY A 40 -0.84 3.98 5.41
CA GLY A 40 -2.20 3.84 5.95
C GLY A 40 -2.83 2.53 5.46
N CYS A 41 -3.51 1.80 6.35
CA CYS A 41 -4.05 0.46 6.07
C CYS A 41 -4.91 0.40 4.79
N ASN A 42 -5.77 1.38 4.54
CA ASN A 42 -6.61 1.41 3.33
C ASN A 42 -5.74 1.46 2.07
N SER A 43 -4.81 2.41 1.98
CA SER A 43 -3.91 2.55 0.83
C SER A 43 -3.02 1.32 0.66
N VAL A 44 -2.59 0.68 1.75
CA VAL A 44 -1.81 -0.57 1.71
C VAL A 44 -2.64 -1.69 1.09
N VAL A 45 -3.87 -1.89 1.55
CA VAL A 45 -4.78 -2.91 1.02
C VAL A 45 -5.06 -2.67 -0.46
N GLU A 46 -5.37 -1.44 -0.86
CA GLU A 46 -5.59 -1.07 -2.26
C GLU A 46 -4.36 -1.37 -3.14
N GLY A 47 -3.17 -0.99 -2.68
CA GLY A 47 -1.92 -1.24 -3.41
C GLY A 47 -1.65 -2.75 -3.58
N LEU A 48 -1.84 -3.55 -2.53
CA LEU A 48 -1.65 -5.00 -2.58
C LEU A 48 -2.72 -5.70 -3.43
N ALA A 49 -3.97 -5.24 -3.38
CA ALA A 49 -5.07 -5.78 -4.18
C ALA A 49 -4.83 -5.63 -5.69
N PHE A 50 -4.04 -4.63 -6.11
CA PHE A 50 -3.60 -4.47 -7.49
C PHE A 50 -2.16 -4.95 -7.75
N GLY A 51 -1.51 -5.58 -6.76
CA GLY A 51 -0.16 -6.13 -6.88
C GLY A 51 0.93 -5.08 -7.11
N LYS A 52 0.80 -3.89 -6.49
CA LYS A 52 1.76 -2.80 -6.65
C LYS A 52 2.87 -2.90 -5.60
N VAL A 53 4.11 -2.67 -6.03
CA VAL A 53 5.24 -2.64 -5.10
C VAL A 53 5.10 -1.43 -4.18
N LEU A 54 5.07 -1.67 -2.87
CA LEU A 54 4.91 -0.58 -1.90
C LEU A 54 6.28 0.02 -1.54
N ILE A 55 6.37 1.34 -1.63
CA ILE A 55 7.52 2.13 -1.18
C ILE A 55 7.04 2.92 0.05
N LEU A 56 7.60 2.60 1.21
CA LEU A 56 6.99 2.89 2.49
C LEU A 56 7.61 4.16 3.09
N LEU A 57 6.81 5.23 3.20
CA LEU A 57 7.18 6.53 3.74
C LEU A 57 6.28 6.89 4.93
N PRO A 58 6.35 6.18 6.07
CA PRO A 58 5.44 6.42 7.19
C PRO A 58 5.63 7.82 7.79
N MET A 59 4.53 8.49 8.14
CA MET A 59 4.55 9.87 8.63
C MET A 59 4.01 10.01 10.06
N ILE A 60 2.86 9.40 10.36
CA ILE A 60 2.12 9.59 11.62
C ILE A 60 1.43 8.31 12.11
N ASN A 61 0.94 8.32 13.35
CA ASN A 61 0.09 7.26 13.93
C ASN A 61 0.73 5.86 13.87
N ASP A 62 -0.04 4.86 13.44
CA ASP A 62 0.32 3.45 13.31
C ASP A 62 1.14 3.13 12.05
N GLN A 63 1.36 4.12 11.17
CA GLN A 63 2.00 3.92 9.87
C GLN A 63 3.40 3.32 9.97
N GLY A 64 4.16 3.66 11.02
CA GLY A 64 5.49 3.07 11.27
C GLY A 64 5.43 1.58 11.61
N LEU A 65 4.39 1.14 12.32
CA LEU A 65 4.17 -0.27 12.61
C LEU A 65 3.75 -1.03 11.35
N ASN A 66 2.87 -0.43 10.55
CA ASN A 66 2.47 -0.98 9.26
C ASN A 66 3.67 -1.12 8.32
N ALA A 67 4.54 -0.10 8.25
CA ALA A 67 5.74 -0.12 7.42
C ALA A 67 6.66 -1.28 7.79
N ARG A 68 6.98 -1.45 9.09
CA ARG A 68 7.82 -2.54 9.58
C ARG A 68 7.24 -3.92 9.31
N LEU A 69 5.92 -4.09 9.47
CA LEU A 69 5.21 -5.32 9.15
C LEU A 69 5.34 -5.67 7.66
N LEU A 70 5.09 -4.70 6.79
CA LEU A 70 5.16 -4.87 5.34
C LEU A 70 6.58 -5.16 4.86
N ALA A 71 7.57 -4.45 5.41
CA ALA A 71 8.98 -4.68 5.14
C ALA A 71 9.42 -6.09 5.56
N GLY A 72 9.04 -6.53 6.77
CA GLY A 72 9.32 -7.88 7.26
C GLY A 72 8.71 -8.99 6.41
N LYS A 73 7.58 -8.71 5.72
CA LYS A 73 6.94 -9.62 4.76
C LYS A 73 7.42 -9.46 3.31
N LYS A 74 8.37 -8.56 3.04
CA LYS A 74 8.84 -8.21 1.69
C LYS A 74 7.73 -7.68 0.77
N LEU A 75 6.65 -7.13 1.35
CA LEU A 75 5.53 -6.53 0.61
C LEU A 75 5.76 -5.03 0.32
N GLY A 76 6.80 -4.45 0.91
CA GLY A 76 7.29 -3.13 0.56
C GLY A 76 8.71 -2.91 1.07
N MET A 77 9.33 -1.83 0.62
CA MET A 77 10.63 -1.38 1.11
C MET A 77 10.46 -0.06 1.86
N GLU A 78 10.92 -0.01 3.11
CA GLU A 78 10.93 1.21 3.91
C GLU A 78 12.07 2.12 3.49
N ILE A 79 11.73 3.40 3.26
CA ILE A 79 12.72 4.40 2.89
C ILE A 79 13.62 4.65 4.12
N PRO A 80 14.95 4.57 3.97
CA PRO A 80 15.87 4.85 5.08
C PRO A 80 15.73 6.30 5.57
N ARG A 81 15.70 6.45 6.89
CA ARG A 81 15.80 7.74 7.59
C ARG A 81 17.25 7.99 7.98
N ARG A 82 17.60 9.25 8.20
CA ARG A 82 18.87 9.56 8.86
C ARG A 82 18.82 9.19 10.35
N ASP A 83 19.92 8.69 10.86
CA ASP A 83 20.04 8.30 12.26
C ASP A 83 20.15 9.50 13.22
N ASP A 84 20.58 10.65 12.72
CA ASP A 84 20.82 11.86 13.52
C ASP A 84 19.52 12.62 13.86
N ASP A 85 18.66 12.86 12.87
CA ASP A 85 17.45 13.67 13.01
C ASP A 85 16.15 12.95 12.61
N GLY A 86 16.25 11.69 12.13
CA GLY A 86 15.09 10.90 11.71
C GLY A 86 14.44 11.37 10.41
N SER A 87 15.04 12.33 9.70
CA SER A 87 14.52 12.89 8.46
C SER A 87 14.71 11.94 7.26
N PHE A 88 13.90 12.16 6.23
CA PHE A 88 14.05 11.51 4.94
C PHE A 88 14.82 12.43 3.98
N THR A 89 15.62 11.83 3.09
CA THR A 89 16.32 12.56 2.05
C THR A 89 15.75 12.23 0.66
N GLY A 90 15.88 13.17 -0.28
CA GLY A 90 15.53 12.91 -1.68
C GLY A 90 16.32 11.72 -2.27
N ASP A 91 17.58 11.56 -1.87
CA ASP A 91 18.44 10.46 -2.31
C ASP A 91 17.95 9.11 -1.79
N SER A 92 17.56 9.04 -0.51
CA SER A 92 16.95 7.82 0.07
C SER A 92 15.67 7.44 -0.66
N VAL A 93 14.83 8.43 -0.99
CA VAL A 93 13.58 8.20 -1.75
C VAL A 93 13.92 7.67 -3.15
N ALA A 94 14.80 8.34 -3.89
CA ALA A 94 15.17 7.97 -5.25
C ALA A 94 15.85 6.58 -5.31
N ALA A 95 16.74 6.28 -4.36
CA ALA A 95 17.40 4.98 -4.27
C ALA A 95 16.40 3.85 -4.01
N THR A 96 15.46 4.06 -3.08
CA THR A 96 14.41 3.06 -2.76
C THR A 96 13.49 2.81 -3.95
N VAL A 97 13.07 3.86 -4.66
CA VAL A 97 12.28 3.75 -5.89
C VAL A 97 13.05 2.94 -6.94
N THR A 98 14.33 3.25 -7.15
CA THR A 98 15.16 2.59 -8.17
C THR A 98 15.40 1.13 -7.84
N ALA A 99 15.78 0.82 -6.60
CA ALA A 99 16.02 -0.54 -6.14
C ALA A 99 14.78 -1.44 -6.31
N THR A 100 13.60 -0.93 -5.98
CA THR A 100 12.36 -1.71 -6.04
C THR A 100 11.78 -1.84 -7.45
N MET A 101 11.89 -0.81 -8.27
CA MET A 101 11.20 -0.74 -9.57
C MET A 101 12.07 -1.06 -10.78
N VAL A 102 13.37 -0.85 -10.70
CA VAL A 102 14.28 -0.92 -11.85
C VAL A 102 15.31 -2.02 -11.69
N GLU A 103 15.92 -2.12 -10.51
CA GLU A 103 17.00 -3.07 -10.29
C GLU A 103 16.50 -4.52 -10.18
N GLU A 104 17.39 -5.46 -10.54
CA GLU A 104 17.16 -6.90 -10.32
C GLU A 104 17.02 -7.22 -8.83
N SER A 105 17.71 -6.45 -7.97
CA SER A 105 17.61 -6.55 -6.51
C SER A 105 16.16 -6.40 -6.02
N GLY A 106 15.31 -5.66 -6.76
CA GLY A 106 13.90 -5.44 -6.46
C GLY A 106 12.98 -6.65 -6.71
N GLU A 107 13.45 -7.70 -7.37
CA GLU A 107 12.62 -8.83 -7.78
C GLU A 107 11.88 -9.54 -6.63
N PRO A 108 12.49 -9.75 -5.44
CA PRO A 108 11.79 -10.34 -4.31
C PRO A 108 10.53 -9.56 -3.91
N TRP A 109 10.54 -8.23 -4.01
CA TRP A 109 9.36 -7.41 -3.71
C TRP A 109 8.30 -7.50 -4.80
N ARG A 110 8.70 -7.41 -6.08
CA ARG A 110 7.77 -7.54 -7.23
C ARG A 110 7.06 -8.89 -7.25
N SER A 111 7.81 -9.97 -7.01
CA SER A 111 7.25 -11.31 -6.89
C SER A 111 6.35 -11.46 -5.66
N ALA A 112 6.72 -10.91 -4.50
CA ALA A 112 5.92 -10.98 -3.28
C ALA A 112 4.58 -10.24 -3.39
N VAL A 113 4.54 -9.03 -3.97
CA VAL A 113 3.28 -8.29 -4.15
C VAL A 113 2.39 -8.93 -5.22
N LYS A 114 2.97 -9.58 -6.23
CA LYS A 114 2.20 -10.39 -7.20
C LYS A 114 1.52 -11.58 -6.51
N ALA A 115 2.21 -12.26 -5.61
CA ALA A 115 1.60 -13.33 -4.81
C ALA A 115 0.55 -12.79 -3.83
N ALA A 116 0.80 -11.63 -3.20
CA ALA A 116 -0.16 -11.00 -2.31
C ALA A 116 -1.45 -10.60 -3.02
N LYS A 117 -1.38 -10.18 -4.29
CA LYS A 117 -2.55 -9.86 -5.12
C LYS A 117 -3.58 -10.97 -5.13
N GLU A 118 -3.16 -12.24 -5.16
CA GLU A 118 -4.07 -13.40 -5.15
C GLU A 118 -4.90 -13.50 -3.86
N THR A 119 -4.46 -12.86 -2.78
CA THR A 119 -5.22 -12.82 -1.52
C THR A 119 -5.94 -11.49 -1.33
N PHE A 120 -5.26 -10.37 -1.55
CA PHE A 120 -5.83 -9.04 -1.32
C PHE A 120 -6.79 -8.59 -2.43
N GLY A 121 -6.64 -9.13 -3.64
CA GLY A 121 -7.51 -8.87 -4.79
C GLY A 121 -8.62 -9.90 -4.99
N ASP A 122 -8.72 -10.92 -4.12
CA ASP A 122 -9.76 -11.96 -4.21
C ASP A 122 -11.07 -11.47 -3.57
N GLY A 123 -11.90 -10.82 -4.41
CA GLY A 123 -13.21 -10.31 -4.01
C GLY A 123 -14.15 -11.42 -3.51
N GLU A 124 -14.17 -12.57 -4.17
CA GLU A 124 -15.06 -13.67 -3.77
C GLU A 124 -14.73 -14.21 -2.38
N LYS A 125 -13.44 -14.34 -2.07
CA LYS A 125 -13.00 -14.78 -0.74
C LYS A 125 -13.35 -13.75 0.32
N ASN A 126 -13.18 -12.46 0.02
CA ASN A 126 -13.55 -11.38 0.93
C ASN A 126 -15.06 -11.40 1.20
N ASP A 127 -15.88 -11.51 0.16
CA ASP A 127 -17.35 -11.59 0.28
C ASP A 127 -17.78 -12.80 1.11
N ARG A 128 -17.20 -13.99 0.85
CA ARG A 128 -17.47 -15.19 1.64
C ARG A 128 -17.12 -15.03 3.12
N LEU A 129 -16.05 -14.32 3.46
CA LEU A 129 -15.68 -14.06 4.85
C LEU A 129 -16.71 -13.15 5.54
N VAL A 130 -17.17 -12.12 4.85
CA VAL A 130 -18.22 -11.22 5.33
C VAL A 130 -19.54 -11.96 5.51
N ASP A 131 -19.94 -12.76 4.52
CA ASP A 131 -21.17 -13.57 4.57
C ASP A 131 -21.15 -14.58 5.71
N ASN A 132 -20.03 -15.28 5.90
CA ASN A 132 -19.87 -16.23 7.01
C ASN A 132 -20.01 -15.55 8.37
N LEU A 133 -19.41 -14.36 8.53
CA LEU A 133 -19.56 -13.58 9.75
C LEU A 133 -21.02 -13.12 9.94
N ALA A 134 -21.67 -12.64 8.88
CA ALA A 134 -23.06 -12.21 8.93
C ALA A 134 -23.99 -13.37 9.35
N ASN A 135 -23.81 -14.55 8.75
CA ASN A 135 -24.57 -15.75 9.08
C ASN A 135 -24.34 -16.17 10.55
N TYR A 136 -23.08 -16.18 11.00
CA TYR A 136 -22.76 -16.50 12.40
C TYR A 136 -23.47 -15.56 13.39
N LEU A 137 -23.47 -14.24 13.11
CA LEU A 137 -24.12 -13.25 13.95
C LEU A 137 -25.66 -13.41 13.95
N GLN A 138 -26.25 -13.78 12.80
CA GLN A 138 -27.69 -14.07 12.71
C GLN A 138 -28.05 -15.30 13.55
N ASP A 139 -27.27 -16.37 13.44
CA ASP A 139 -27.49 -17.61 14.20
C ASP A 139 -27.35 -17.38 15.71
N MET A 140 -26.37 -16.59 16.15
CA MET A 140 -26.24 -16.19 17.56
C MET A 140 -27.47 -15.44 18.06
N LYS A 141 -27.97 -14.48 17.28
CA LYS A 141 -29.18 -13.71 17.62
C LYS A 141 -30.40 -14.63 17.76
N MET A 142 -30.56 -15.58 16.82
CA MET A 142 -31.64 -16.57 16.85
C MET A 142 -31.51 -17.55 18.02
N GLY A 143 -30.28 -17.95 18.38
CA GLY A 143 -29.98 -18.79 19.54
C GLY A 143 -30.22 -18.11 20.88
N LEU A 144 -29.97 -16.79 20.97
CA LEU A 144 -30.31 -15.98 22.14
C LEU A 144 -31.82 -15.81 22.30
N CYS A 145 -32.56 -15.57 21.20
CA CYS A 145 -34.03 -15.50 21.23
C CYS A 145 -34.68 -16.82 21.69
N LYS A 146 -34.09 -17.98 21.37
CA LYS A 146 -34.60 -19.30 21.78
C LYS A 146 -34.31 -19.66 23.24
N LYS A 147 -33.44 -18.94 23.95
CA LYS A 147 -33.10 -19.18 25.37
C LYS A 147 -33.92 -18.34 26.36
N THR A 148 -34.83 -17.49 25.88
CA THR A 148 -35.63 -16.56 26.72
C THR A 148 -37.11 -16.94 26.79
N ILE A 149 -37.47 -18.21 26.53
CA ILE A 149 -38.83 -18.74 26.70
C ILE A 149 -38.76 -19.95 27.63
#